data_AF-K6HBB7-F1
#
_entry.id   AF-K6HBB7-F1
#
_cell.length_a   1.000
_cell.length_b   1.000
_cell.length_c   1.000
_cell.angle_alpha   90.00
_cell.angle_beta   90.00
_cell.angle_gamma   90.00
#
_symmetry.space_group_name_H-M   'P 1'
#
loop_
_entity.id
_entity.type
_entity.pdbx_description
1 polymer ?
#
loop_
_entity_poly.entity_id
_entity_poly.type
_entity_poly.pdbx_seq_one_letter_code
_entity_poly.pdbx_strand_id
1 'polypeptide(L)'
;MGGSGFLVIRADLEKAICDGLYGLGILNPGHKPKITFHSSSLNEIYLATVPHHSFGVKVITNKEMAETEKESLEQLFRIGVRVPECYGTIQAESFWLLVMDYVEPGSASGGREDLIRSLKLLYRKDSNSWGWQRNNFIGTLSQKNRWYSTFENFFWESRLSTQLDLAFSRELIAGKDVENVKYVFQKFTEEWSLNQSSPRLIHGDLWSGNILTGKNGHSYLIDPSISFSHPEQDLAMLNLFGSFLNLEEMQQILASCGIEDPEHFKDRIPFWQMYPILVHINLFGSSYLSSLRQILRYYGKS
;
A
#
# COMPACT_ATOMS: atom_id res chain seq x y z
N MET A 1 -16.05 31.16 -7.73
CA MET A 1 -17.39 30.60 -7.46
C MET A 1 -17.56 29.40 -8.39
N GLY A 2 -17.13 28.22 -7.95
CA GLY A 2 -17.31 26.97 -8.69
C GLY A 2 -18.45 26.19 -8.05
N GLY A 3 -19.51 25.92 -8.82
CA GLY A 3 -20.71 25.27 -8.32
C GLY A 3 -20.38 23.89 -7.74
N SER A 4 -20.75 23.67 -6.48
CA SER A 4 -20.87 22.35 -5.89
C SER A 4 -22.08 21.66 -6.55
N GLY A 5 -21.86 21.07 -7.71
CA GLY A 5 -22.78 20.07 -8.24
C GLY A 5 -22.86 18.95 -7.21
N PHE A 6 -23.97 18.85 -6.49
CA PHE A 6 -24.25 17.70 -5.66
C PHE A 6 -24.25 16.48 -6.58
N LEU A 7 -23.20 15.65 -6.48
CA LEU A 7 -23.18 14.36 -7.15
C LEU A 7 -24.39 13.58 -6.61
N VAL A 8 -25.39 13.34 -7.46
CA VAL A 8 -26.58 12.60 -7.06
C VAL A 8 -26.14 11.15 -6.83
N ILE A 9 -26.13 10.73 -5.56
CA ILE A 9 -25.82 9.35 -5.20
C ILE A 9 -26.93 8.48 -5.77
N ARG A 10 -26.55 7.40 -6.46
CA ARG A 10 -27.53 6.48 -7.00
C ARG A 10 -28.31 5.81 -5.85
N ALA A 11 -29.64 5.76 -5.97
CA ALA A 11 -30.51 5.32 -4.87
C ALA A 11 -30.29 3.85 -4.47
N ASP A 12 -29.91 3.01 -5.42
CA ASP A 12 -29.46 1.62 -5.23
C ASP A 12 -28.24 1.56 -4.30
N LEU A 13 -27.24 2.41 -4.54
CA LEU A 13 -26.02 2.48 -3.76
C LEU A 13 -26.27 3.03 -2.34
N GLU A 14 -27.05 4.10 -2.19
CA GLU A 14 -27.40 4.64 -0.86
C GLU A 14 -28.10 3.57 -0.01
N LYS A 15 -29.04 2.83 -0.62
CA LYS A 15 -29.73 1.72 0.03
C LYS A 15 -28.77 0.60 0.41
N ALA A 16 -27.88 0.19 -0.51
CA ALA A 16 -26.88 -0.84 -0.24
C ALA A 16 -25.94 -0.48 0.91
N ILE A 17 -25.51 0.78 1.00
CA ILE A 17 -24.68 1.28 2.11
C ILE A 17 -25.46 1.19 3.42
N CYS A 18 -26.70 1.68 3.47
CA CYS A 18 -27.51 1.62 4.69
C CYS A 18 -27.76 0.17 5.15
N ASP A 19 -28.25 -0.68 4.25
CA ASP A 19 -28.55 -2.09 4.53
C ASP A 19 -27.28 -2.83 4.98
N GLY A 20 -26.14 -2.53 4.37
CA GLY A 20 -24.85 -3.09 4.74
C GLY A 20 -24.39 -2.70 6.14
N LEU A 21 -24.52 -1.42 6.51
CA LEU A 21 -24.19 -0.95 7.87
C LEU A 21 -25.07 -1.62 8.94
N TYR A 22 -26.35 -1.88 8.62
CA TYR A 22 -27.24 -2.64 9.51
C TYR A 22 -26.85 -4.12 9.58
N GLY A 23 -26.52 -4.73 8.44
CA GLY A 23 -26.12 -6.14 8.36
C GLY A 23 -24.81 -6.44 9.09
N LEU A 24 -23.88 -5.49 9.14
CA LEU A 24 -22.65 -5.57 9.95
C LEU A 24 -22.88 -5.26 11.44
N GLY A 25 -24.10 -4.89 11.84
CA GLY A 25 -24.42 -4.53 13.22
C GLY A 25 -23.81 -3.19 13.69
N ILE A 26 -23.33 -2.37 12.76
CA ILE A 26 -22.72 -1.07 13.04
C ILE A 26 -23.80 -0.06 13.43
N LEU A 27 -24.93 -0.08 12.72
CA LEU A 27 -26.08 0.79 12.96
C LEU A 27 -27.35 -0.02 13.18
N ASN A 28 -28.30 0.56 13.92
CA ASN A 28 -29.65 0.02 14.03
C ASN A 28 -30.51 0.54 12.87
N PRO A 29 -31.47 -0.25 12.32
CA PRO A 29 -32.33 0.17 11.22
C PRO A 29 -33.12 1.48 11.43
N GLY A 30 -33.31 1.91 12.69
CA GLY A 30 -33.94 3.19 13.03
C GLY A 30 -33.01 4.41 12.95
N HIS A 31 -31.71 4.23 12.72
CA HIS A 31 -30.70 5.29 12.65
C HIS A 31 -30.16 5.39 11.22
N LYS A 32 -30.83 6.20 10.39
CA LYS A 32 -30.41 6.41 9.01
C LYS A 32 -29.18 7.34 8.98
N PRO A 33 -28.02 6.89 8.45
CA PRO A 33 -26.86 7.76 8.27
C PRO A 33 -27.08 8.76 7.13
N LYS A 34 -26.40 9.89 7.19
CA LYS A 34 -26.27 10.80 6.05
C LYS A 34 -25.15 10.28 5.14
N ILE A 35 -25.49 9.94 3.90
CA ILE A 35 -24.51 9.48 2.91
C ILE A 35 -24.06 10.65 2.05
N THR A 36 -22.75 10.83 1.89
CA THR A 36 -22.15 11.83 0.99
C THR A 36 -20.99 11.24 0.21
N PHE A 37 -20.86 11.61 -1.07
CA PHE A 37 -19.66 11.31 -1.85
C PHE A 37 -18.42 11.99 -1.23
N HIS A 38 -17.30 11.28 -1.17
CA HIS A 38 -16.04 11.78 -0.62
C HIS A 38 -14.97 11.97 -1.71
N SER A 39 -14.64 10.89 -2.43
CA SER A 39 -13.59 10.90 -3.45
C SER A 39 -13.76 9.75 -4.43
N SER A 40 -13.07 9.84 -5.58
CA SER A 40 -13.06 8.81 -6.63
C SER A 40 -11.68 8.72 -7.27
N SER A 41 -10.70 8.20 -6.52
CA SER A 41 -9.36 7.93 -7.05
C SER A 41 -9.37 6.55 -7.73
N LEU A 42 -8.85 5.51 -7.07
CA LEU A 42 -8.93 4.13 -7.56
C LEU A 42 -10.36 3.56 -7.46
N ASN A 43 -11.01 3.80 -6.33
CA ASN A 43 -12.34 3.36 -5.98
C ASN A 43 -13.15 4.58 -5.50
N GLU A 44 -14.46 4.56 -5.69
CA GLU A 44 -15.34 5.56 -5.08
C GLU A 44 -15.38 5.35 -3.56
N ILE A 45 -15.30 6.45 -2.81
CA ILE A 45 -15.42 6.48 -1.36
C ILE A 45 -16.60 7.37 -1.00
N TYR A 46 -17.46 6.87 -0.13
CA TYR A 46 -18.58 7.59 0.45
C TYR A 46 -18.38 7.70 1.96
N LEU A 47 -18.90 8.76 2.56
CA LEU A 47 -19.02 8.89 4.01
C LEU A 47 -20.43 8.53 4.44
N ALA A 48 -20.55 7.65 5.43
CA ALA A 48 -21.79 7.43 6.15
C ALA A 48 -21.67 8.09 7.53
N THR A 49 -22.33 9.23 7.73
CA THR A 49 -22.23 10.03 8.96
C THR A 49 -23.43 9.78 9.86
N VAL A 50 -23.15 9.51 11.14
CA VAL A 50 -24.11 9.46 12.25
C VAL A 50 -23.71 10.48 13.32
N PRO A 51 -24.54 10.78 14.32
CA PRO A 51 -24.14 11.69 15.39
C PRO A 51 -22.81 11.25 16.01
N HIS A 52 -21.82 12.14 15.97
CA HIS A 52 -20.47 11.98 16.54
C HIS A 52 -19.54 10.95 15.89
N HIS A 53 -19.92 10.29 14.79
CA HIS A 53 -19.05 9.32 14.10
C HIS A 53 -19.26 9.32 12.58
N SER A 54 -18.24 8.92 11.82
CA SER A 54 -18.35 8.73 10.38
C SER A 54 -17.60 7.49 9.93
N PHE A 55 -18.18 6.79 8.96
CA PHE A 55 -17.59 5.61 8.34
C PHE A 55 -17.17 5.94 6.92
N GLY A 56 -15.99 5.47 6.52
CA GLY A 56 -15.57 5.41 5.13
C GLY A 56 -16.13 4.15 4.49
N VAL A 57 -16.80 4.30 3.35
CA VAL A 57 -17.36 3.19 2.58
C VAL A 57 -16.75 3.19 1.20
N LYS A 58 -15.83 2.26 0.95
CA LYS A 58 -15.13 2.09 -0.32
C LYS A 58 -15.90 1.12 -1.21
N VAL A 59 -16.20 1.53 -2.44
CA VAL A 59 -16.92 0.72 -3.44
C VAL A 59 -15.91 0.02 -4.35
N ILE A 60 -15.88 -1.31 -4.30
CA ILE A 60 -14.89 -2.13 -5.00
C ILE A 60 -15.61 -3.13 -5.90
N THR A 61 -15.29 -3.14 -7.20
CA THR A 61 -15.95 -4.04 -8.17
C THR A 61 -15.33 -5.44 -8.21
N ASN A 62 -14.10 -5.61 -7.73
CA ASN A 62 -13.43 -6.90 -7.67
C ASN A 62 -13.55 -7.51 -6.26
N LYS A 63 -14.19 -8.68 -6.17
CA LYS A 63 -14.37 -9.43 -4.92
C LYS A 63 -13.06 -9.68 -4.17
N GLU A 64 -12.05 -10.21 -4.87
CA GLU A 64 -10.78 -10.59 -4.26
C GLU A 64 -10.03 -9.37 -3.74
N MET A 65 -10.13 -8.22 -4.42
CA MET A 65 -9.57 -6.96 -3.94
C MET A 65 -10.22 -6.51 -2.64
N ALA A 66 -11.55 -6.56 -2.55
CA ALA A 66 -12.26 -6.20 -1.31
C ALA A 66 -11.90 -7.13 -0.14
N GLU A 67 -11.83 -8.44 -0.39
CA GLU A 67 -11.47 -9.43 0.64
C GLU A 67 -10.01 -9.29 1.09
N THR A 68 -9.07 -9.12 0.15
CA THR A 68 -7.64 -9.00 0.47
C THR A 68 -7.33 -7.70 1.20
N GLU A 69 -7.97 -6.58 0.84
CA GLU A 69 -7.79 -5.31 1.54
C GLU A 69 -8.33 -5.38 2.98
N LYS A 70 -9.54 -5.95 3.15
CA LYS A 70 -10.12 -6.22 4.48
C LYS A 70 -9.17 -7.02 5.36
N GLU A 71 -8.72 -8.18 4.87
CA GLU A 71 -7.82 -9.06 5.62
C GLU A 71 -6.49 -8.38 5.96
N SER A 72 -6.00 -7.53 5.06
CA SER A 72 -4.78 -6.77 5.27
C SER A 72 -4.94 -5.74 6.39
N LEU A 73 -6.03 -4.96 6.39
CA LEU A 73 -6.35 -4.03 7.46
C LEU A 73 -6.52 -4.74 8.81
N GLU A 74 -7.26 -5.84 8.86
CA GLU A 74 -7.43 -6.66 10.08
C GLU A 74 -6.08 -7.19 10.60
N GLN A 75 -5.19 -7.63 9.71
CA GLN A 75 -3.89 -8.14 10.09
C GLN A 75 -2.97 -7.04 10.63
N LEU A 76 -3.00 -5.84 10.04
CA LEU A 76 -2.25 -4.68 10.53
C LEU A 76 -2.78 -4.20 11.89
N PHE A 77 -4.10 -4.09 12.03
CA PHE A 77 -4.75 -3.74 13.30
C PHE A 77 -4.36 -4.70 14.42
N ARG A 78 -4.39 -6.03 14.16
CA ARG A 78 -4.07 -7.07 15.13
C ARG A 78 -2.65 -6.95 15.72
N ILE A 79 -1.69 -6.45 14.94
CA ILE A 79 -0.30 -6.27 15.40
C ILE A 79 -0.04 -4.88 16.00
N GLY A 80 -1.09 -4.07 16.16
CA GLY A 80 -1.01 -2.74 16.77
C GLY A 80 -0.55 -1.64 15.81
N VAL A 81 -0.44 -1.92 14.51
CA VAL A 81 -0.23 -0.87 13.51
C VAL A 81 -1.51 -0.05 13.43
N ARG A 82 -1.35 1.27 13.40
CA ARG A 82 -2.50 2.14 13.31
C ARG A 82 -3.03 2.18 11.89
N VAL A 83 -4.23 1.62 11.74
CA VAL A 83 -5.04 1.60 10.52
C VAL A 83 -6.48 1.96 10.90
N PRO A 84 -7.32 2.40 9.96
CA PRO A 84 -8.76 2.52 10.23
C PRO A 84 -9.32 1.17 10.66
N GLU A 85 -10.15 1.14 11.71
CA GLU A 85 -10.82 -0.10 12.10
C GLU A 85 -11.72 -0.56 10.95
N CYS A 86 -11.53 -1.80 10.52
CA CYS A 86 -12.26 -2.38 9.41
C CYS A 86 -13.42 -3.22 9.98
N TYR A 87 -14.65 -2.83 9.66
CA TYR A 87 -15.86 -3.51 10.13
C TYR A 87 -16.25 -4.69 9.25
N GLY A 88 -15.81 -4.70 7.99
CA GLY A 88 -15.99 -5.82 7.07
C GLY A 88 -16.42 -5.42 5.68
N THR A 89 -16.85 -6.42 4.91
CA THR A 89 -17.30 -6.27 3.54
C THR A 89 -18.76 -6.66 3.39
N ILE A 90 -19.50 -5.94 2.55
CA ILE A 90 -20.87 -6.27 2.14
C ILE A 90 -20.88 -6.50 0.64
N GLN A 91 -21.51 -7.58 0.19
CA GLN A 91 -21.79 -7.78 -1.23
C GLN A 91 -23.10 -7.06 -1.60
N ALA A 92 -23.04 -6.23 -2.64
CA ALA A 92 -24.20 -5.53 -3.20
C ALA A 92 -24.20 -5.68 -4.72
N GLU A 93 -25.13 -6.49 -5.25
CA GLU A 93 -25.25 -6.80 -6.67
C GLU A 93 -23.89 -7.18 -7.32
N SER A 94 -23.29 -6.28 -8.08
CA SER A 94 -22.03 -6.46 -8.82
C SER A 94 -20.80 -5.79 -8.18
N PHE A 95 -20.92 -5.28 -6.95
CA PHE A 95 -19.81 -4.66 -6.23
C PHE A 95 -19.78 -5.06 -4.75
N TRP A 96 -18.69 -4.71 -4.09
CA TRP A 96 -18.44 -4.92 -2.67
C TRP A 96 -18.23 -3.57 -1.99
N LEU A 97 -18.78 -3.43 -0.80
CA LEU A 97 -18.57 -2.29 0.08
C LEU A 97 -17.60 -2.70 1.17
N LEU A 98 -16.45 -2.05 1.25
CA LEU A 98 -15.54 -2.17 2.40
C LEU A 98 -15.84 -1.02 3.37
N VAL A 99 -16.26 -1.36 4.58
CA VAL A 99 -16.64 -0.39 5.61
C VAL A 99 -15.56 -0.31 6.67
N MET A 100 -15.10 0.92 6.93
CA MET A 100 -14.07 1.22 7.92
C MET A 100 -14.32 2.55 8.60
N ASP A 101 -13.58 2.83 9.67
CA ASP A 101 -13.56 4.16 10.28
C ASP A 101 -13.14 5.23 9.27
N TYR A 102 -13.82 6.38 9.30
CA TYR A 102 -13.35 7.56 8.60
C TYR A 102 -12.31 8.30 9.46
N VAL A 103 -11.08 8.39 8.95
CA VAL A 103 -10.03 9.20 9.58
C VAL A 103 -10.23 10.65 9.18
N GLU A 104 -10.80 11.44 10.10
CA GLU A 104 -10.99 12.87 9.87
C GLU A 104 -9.63 13.60 9.79
N PRO A 105 -9.28 14.21 8.64
CA PRO A 105 -7.97 14.82 8.45
C PRO A 105 -7.69 15.93 9.46
N GLY A 106 -6.45 16.03 9.90
CA GLY A 106 -5.99 17.11 10.77
C GLY A 106 -4.48 17.30 10.72
N SER A 107 -4.01 18.38 11.35
CA SER A 107 -2.61 18.82 11.34
C SER A 107 -2.01 18.90 12.75
N ALA A 108 -2.23 17.86 13.55
CA ALA A 108 -1.70 17.80 14.91
C ALA A 108 -0.24 17.31 14.92
N SER A 109 0.56 17.85 15.86
CA SER A 109 2.02 17.74 15.88
C SER A 109 2.57 16.32 16.15
N GLY A 110 1.75 15.37 16.60
CA GLY A 110 2.19 14.01 16.97
C GLY A 110 2.16 12.95 15.87
N GLY A 111 1.70 13.29 14.66
CA GLY A 111 1.50 12.30 13.59
C GLY A 111 2.79 11.61 13.17
N ARG A 112 3.92 12.33 13.20
CA ARG A 112 5.23 11.80 12.78
C ARG A 112 5.74 10.73 13.75
N GLU A 113 5.74 11.00 15.04
CA GLU A 113 6.19 10.05 16.07
C GLU A 113 5.31 8.81 16.12
N ASP A 114 4.00 8.99 15.88
CA ASP A 114 3.04 7.89 15.82
C ASP A 114 3.20 7.02 14.57
N LEU A 115 3.52 7.63 13.42
CA LEU A 115 3.91 6.90 12.21
C LEU A 115 5.16 6.05 12.47
N ILE A 116 6.21 6.64 13.05
CA ILE A 116 7.45 5.91 13.39
C ILE A 116 7.13 4.72 14.29
N ARG A 117 6.30 4.91 15.32
CA ARG A 117 5.87 3.82 16.22
C ARG A 117 5.14 2.71 15.45
N SER A 118 4.21 3.09 14.57
CA SER A 118 3.45 2.13 13.76
C SER A 118 4.35 1.33 12.81
N LEU A 119 5.32 1.97 12.15
CA LEU A 119 6.29 1.28 11.28
C LEU A 119 7.19 0.32 12.06
N LYS A 120 7.62 0.68 13.27
CA LYS A 120 8.37 -0.23 14.14
C LYS A 120 7.55 -1.45 14.58
N LEU A 121 6.25 -1.28 14.83
CA LEU A 121 5.34 -2.40 15.12
C LEU A 121 5.12 -3.28 13.88
N LEU A 122 4.95 -2.67 12.71
CA LEU A 122 4.77 -3.35 11.43
C LEU A 122 5.95 -4.30 11.15
N TYR A 123 7.17 -3.79 11.22
CA TYR A 123 8.38 -4.56 10.90
C TYR A 123 8.84 -5.50 12.02
N ARG A 124 8.15 -5.55 13.16
CA ARG A 124 8.52 -6.41 14.29
C ARG A 124 8.31 -7.90 13.99
N LYS A 125 7.31 -8.24 13.17
CA LYS A 125 6.97 -9.63 12.85
C LYS A 125 7.84 -10.15 11.71
N ASP A 126 8.59 -11.22 11.95
CA ASP A 126 9.31 -11.97 10.91
C ASP A 126 8.57 -13.22 10.42
N SER A 127 9.18 -13.84 9.42
CA SER A 127 8.81 -15.14 8.85
C SER A 127 10.08 -15.86 8.39
N ASN A 128 10.01 -17.19 8.27
CA ASN A 128 11.04 -17.99 7.61
C ASN A 128 10.83 -18.08 6.09
N SER A 129 9.83 -17.38 5.55
CA SER A 129 9.46 -17.41 4.15
C SER A 129 8.98 -16.06 3.66
N TRP A 130 9.36 -15.74 2.43
CA TRP A 130 8.99 -14.53 1.71
C TRP A 130 7.66 -14.73 1.00
N GLY A 131 6.80 -13.71 0.99
CA GLY A 131 5.46 -13.77 0.38
C GLY A 131 4.32 -13.67 1.38
N TRP A 132 3.18 -14.26 1.07
CA TRP A 132 1.96 -14.21 1.86
C TRP A 132 1.07 -15.43 1.58
N GLN A 133 0.10 -15.68 2.45
CA GLN A 133 -0.78 -16.86 2.33
C GLN A 133 -1.70 -16.82 1.10
N ARG A 134 -1.94 -15.63 0.52
CA ARG A 134 -2.75 -15.44 -0.71
C ARG A 134 -2.21 -14.28 -1.54
N ASN A 135 -2.48 -14.33 -2.85
CA ASN A 135 -2.27 -13.19 -3.74
C ASN A 135 -3.18 -12.02 -3.31
N ASN A 136 -2.70 -10.80 -3.55
CA ASN A 136 -3.45 -9.56 -3.34
C ASN A 136 -3.23 -8.62 -4.53
N PHE A 137 -3.35 -7.32 -4.31
CA PHE A 137 -3.26 -6.31 -5.35
C PHE A 137 -2.28 -5.22 -4.94
N ILE A 138 -1.70 -4.54 -5.94
CA ILE A 138 -0.99 -3.26 -5.81
C ILE A 138 -1.63 -2.30 -6.80
N GLY A 139 -2.38 -1.32 -6.30
CA GLY A 139 -3.37 -0.60 -7.12
C GLY A 139 -4.37 -1.59 -7.75
N THR A 140 -4.55 -1.55 -9.08
CA THR A 140 -5.39 -2.53 -9.81
C THR A 140 -4.63 -3.77 -10.28
N LEU A 141 -3.31 -3.84 -10.10
CA LEU A 141 -2.51 -4.97 -10.60
C LEU A 141 -2.53 -6.13 -9.61
N SER A 142 -2.72 -7.35 -10.12
CA SER A 142 -2.57 -8.55 -9.29
C SER A 142 -1.13 -8.71 -8.81
N GLN A 143 -0.96 -8.91 -7.51
CA GLN A 143 0.32 -9.11 -6.85
C GLN A 143 0.43 -10.58 -6.37
N LYS A 144 1.36 -11.32 -6.97
CA LYS A 144 1.65 -12.70 -6.60
C LYS A 144 2.35 -12.75 -5.24
N ASN A 145 2.00 -13.71 -4.40
CA ASN A 145 2.55 -13.82 -3.05
C ASN A 145 2.87 -15.26 -2.61
N ARG A 146 2.97 -16.23 -3.52
CA ARG A 146 3.35 -17.60 -3.10
C ARG A 146 4.62 -17.57 -2.22
N TRP A 147 4.78 -18.57 -1.36
CA TRP A 147 5.93 -18.63 -0.47
C TRP A 147 7.23 -18.96 -1.20
N TYR A 148 8.32 -18.30 -0.78
CA TYR A 148 9.69 -18.59 -1.23
C TYR A 148 10.63 -18.68 -0.04
N SER A 149 11.71 -19.45 -0.21
CA SER A 149 12.77 -19.60 0.79
C SER A 149 13.86 -18.52 0.71
N THR A 150 13.97 -17.80 -0.42
CA THR A 150 15.01 -16.79 -0.64
C THR A 150 14.40 -15.47 -1.09
N PHE A 151 15.06 -14.38 -0.71
CA PHE A 151 14.69 -13.02 -1.15
C PHE A 151 14.74 -12.93 -2.67
N GLU A 152 15.82 -13.42 -3.27
CA GLU A 152 16.09 -13.28 -4.70
C GLU A 152 14.95 -13.85 -5.55
N ASN A 153 14.53 -15.09 -5.27
CA ASN A 153 13.46 -15.73 -6.03
C ASN A 153 12.13 -15.03 -5.80
N PHE A 154 11.83 -14.64 -4.54
CA PHE A 154 10.59 -13.93 -4.24
C PHE A 154 10.50 -12.61 -4.97
N PHE A 155 11.50 -11.74 -4.81
CA PHE A 155 11.46 -10.39 -5.32
C PHE A 155 11.59 -10.37 -6.85
N TRP A 156 12.38 -11.27 -7.43
CA TRP A 156 12.43 -11.41 -8.88
C TRP A 156 11.09 -11.90 -9.44
N GLU A 157 10.58 -13.04 -9.01
CA GLU A 157 9.43 -13.69 -9.63
C GLU A 157 8.11 -12.98 -9.32
N SER A 158 7.95 -12.52 -8.07
CA SER A 158 6.67 -11.99 -7.58
C SER A 158 6.58 -10.47 -7.60
N ARG A 159 7.70 -9.78 -7.81
CA ARG A 159 7.74 -8.31 -7.93
C ARG A 159 8.26 -7.94 -9.31
N LEU A 160 9.57 -7.93 -9.53
CA LEU A 160 10.18 -7.32 -10.71
C LEU A 160 9.76 -7.95 -12.05
N SER A 161 9.96 -9.27 -12.23
CA SER A 161 9.69 -9.95 -13.51
C SER A 161 8.23 -9.83 -13.94
N THR A 162 7.28 -10.00 -13.01
CA THR A 162 5.85 -9.86 -13.31
C THR A 162 5.52 -8.45 -13.84
N GLN A 163 6.16 -7.40 -13.30
CA GLN A 163 5.95 -6.03 -13.77
C GLN A 163 6.71 -5.75 -15.08
N LEU A 164 7.91 -6.30 -15.26
CA LEU A 164 8.68 -6.19 -16.50
C LEU A 164 7.98 -6.86 -17.67
N ASP A 165 7.47 -8.07 -17.50
CA ASP A 165 6.74 -8.81 -18.53
C ASP A 165 5.48 -8.07 -18.96
N LEU A 166 4.75 -7.51 -17.98
CA LEU A 166 3.56 -6.70 -18.25
C LEU A 166 3.92 -5.40 -19.00
N ALA A 167 4.95 -4.69 -18.56
CA ALA A 167 5.36 -3.43 -19.17
C ALA A 167 5.90 -3.66 -20.59
N PHE A 168 6.67 -4.74 -20.80
CA PHE A 168 7.21 -5.10 -22.10
C PHE A 168 6.11 -5.54 -23.08
N SER A 169 5.17 -6.38 -22.64
CA SER A 169 4.03 -6.80 -23.48
C SER A 169 3.08 -5.65 -23.85
N ARG A 170 3.08 -4.57 -23.06
CA ARG A 170 2.37 -3.32 -23.34
C ARG A 170 3.22 -2.29 -24.11
N GLU A 171 4.42 -2.65 -24.55
CA GLU A 171 5.36 -1.79 -25.27
C GLU A 171 5.75 -0.51 -24.51
N LEU A 172 5.69 -0.55 -23.18
CA LEU A 172 6.02 0.60 -22.32
C LEU A 172 7.52 0.71 -22.02
N ILE A 173 8.26 -0.39 -22.19
CA ILE A 173 9.71 -0.49 -21.98
C ILE A 173 10.36 -1.28 -23.11
N ALA A 174 11.66 -1.09 -23.32
CA ALA A 174 12.44 -1.85 -24.29
C ALA A 174 13.09 -3.10 -23.66
N GLY A 175 13.48 -4.07 -24.49
CA GLY A 175 14.20 -5.27 -24.02
C GLY A 175 15.49 -4.91 -23.27
N LYS A 176 16.15 -3.82 -23.67
CA LYS A 176 17.34 -3.30 -22.97
C LYS A 176 17.05 -2.86 -21.53
N ASP A 177 15.87 -2.28 -21.28
CA ASP A 177 15.45 -1.90 -19.93
C ASP A 177 15.30 -3.16 -19.05
N VAL A 178 14.72 -4.22 -19.59
CA VAL A 178 14.56 -5.53 -18.90
C VAL A 178 15.91 -6.14 -18.54
N GLU A 179 16.84 -6.20 -19.51
CA GLU A 179 18.21 -6.72 -19.28
C GLU A 179 18.95 -5.92 -18.21
N ASN A 180 18.84 -4.59 -18.26
CA ASN A 180 19.50 -3.71 -17.31
C ASN A 180 18.93 -3.89 -15.88
N VAL A 181 17.60 -3.97 -15.72
CA VAL A 181 16.97 -4.26 -14.42
C VAL A 181 17.41 -5.62 -13.89
N LYS A 182 17.42 -6.66 -14.73
CA LYS A 182 17.87 -8.00 -14.34
C LYS A 182 19.31 -7.98 -13.82
N TYR A 183 20.22 -7.34 -14.56
CA TYR A 183 21.62 -7.23 -14.15
C TYR A 183 21.76 -6.51 -12.80
N VAL A 184 21.13 -5.34 -12.66
CA VAL A 184 21.22 -4.53 -11.44
C VAL A 184 20.68 -5.33 -10.26
N PHE A 185 19.52 -5.97 -10.43
CA PHE A 185 18.90 -6.80 -9.41
C PHE A 185 19.85 -7.92 -8.94
N GLN A 186 20.37 -8.72 -9.87
CA GLN A 186 21.24 -9.86 -9.54
C GLN A 186 22.52 -9.40 -8.84
N LYS A 187 23.22 -8.41 -9.42
CA LYS A 187 24.49 -7.90 -8.87
C LYS A 187 24.32 -7.42 -7.43
N PHE A 188 23.34 -6.56 -7.17
CA PHE A 188 23.21 -5.93 -5.85
C PHE A 188 22.51 -6.82 -4.82
N THR A 189 21.71 -7.80 -5.26
CA THR A 189 21.22 -8.86 -4.37
C THR A 189 22.36 -9.68 -3.78
N GLU A 190 23.36 -10.01 -4.61
CA GLU A 190 24.58 -10.70 -4.17
C GLU A 190 25.49 -9.78 -3.33
N GLU A 191 25.79 -8.57 -3.84
CA GLU A 191 26.69 -7.60 -3.20
C GLU A 191 26.25 -7.24 -1.77
N TRP A 192 24.95 -7.08 -1.54
CA TRP A 192 24.38 -6.77 -0.22
C TRP A 192 23.89 -8.00 0.53
N SER A 193 24.18 -9.21 0.03
CA SER A 193 23.81 -10.47 0.69
C SER A 193 22.33 -10.55 1.11
N LEU A 194 21.40 -10.02 0.29
CA LEU A 194 19.99 -9.87 0.66
C LEU A 194 19.27 -11.22 0.92
N ASN A 195 19.85 -12.33 0.44
CA ASN A 195 19.37 -13.67 0.76
C ASN A 195 19.63 -14.08 2.23
N GLN A 196 20.49 -13.36 2.95
CA GLN A 196 20.75 -13.56 4.39
C GLN A 196 19.78 -12.76 5.27
N SER A 197 19.06 -11.78 4.70
CA SER A 197 18.06 -11.01 5.44
C SER A 197 16.85 -11.86 5.82
N SER A 198 16.20 -11.51 6.92
CA SER A 198 14.92 -12.11 7.32
C SER A 198 13.75 -11.24 6.85
N PRO A 199 12.72 -11.81 6.21
CA PRO A 199 11.57 -11.02 5.78
C PRO A 199 10.77 -10.52 6.97
N ARG A 200 10.27 -9.28 6.87
CA ARG A 200 9.35 -8.67 7.82
C ARG A 200 8.00 -8.44 7.15
N LEU A 201 6.93 -8.37 7.95
CA LEU A 201 5.65 -7.93 7.41
C LEU A 201 5.76 -6.47 7.00
N ILE A 202 5.41 -6.17 5.75
CA ILE A 202 5.42 -4.79 5.19
C ILE A 202 4.00 -4.36 4.81
N HIS A 203 3.80 -3.05 4.66
CA HIS A 203 2.59 -2.44 4.13
C HIS A 203 2.44 -2.76 2.64
N GLY A 204 3.53 -2.70 1.87
CA GLY A 204 3.59 -3.08 0.45
C GLY A 204 3.24 -1.97 -0.54
N ASP A 205 2.49 -0.96 -0.10
CA ASP A 205 2.14 0.24 -0.87
C ASP A 205 2.35 1.53 -0.03
N LEU A 206 3.49 1.64 0.66
CA LEU A 206 3.73 2.73 1.61
C LEU A 206 4.23 3.98 0.89
N TRP A 207 3.33 4.91 0.57
CA TRP A 207 3.65 6.24 0.08
C TRP A 207 2.83 7.30 0.83
N SER A 208 3.16 8.58 0.64
CA SER A 208 2.56 9.69 1.40
C SER A 208 1.03 9.77 1.28
N GLY A 209 0.45 9.37 0.14
CA GLY A 209 -1.00 9.32 -0.04
C GLY A 209 -1.71 8.23 0.75
N ASN A 210 -0.99 7.19 1.17
CA ASN A 210 -1.51 6.10 2.01
C ASN A 210 -1.26 6.32 3.51
N ILE A 211 -0.91 7.56 3.89
CA ILE A 211 -0.73 7.98 5.29
C ILE A 211 -1.71 9.12 5.58
N LEU A 212 -2.69 8.86 6.45
CA LEU A 212 -3.65 9.87 6.90
C LEU A 212 -3.31 10.35 8.31
N THR A 213 -3.06 11.65 8.47
CA THR A 213 -2.94 12.27 9.79
C THR A 213 -4.32 12.69 10.28
N GLY A 214 -4.78 12.06 11.36
CA GLY A 214 -6.06 12.39 11.98
C GLY A 214 -6.01 13.64 12.85
N LYS A 215 -7.17 14.25 13.12
CA LYS A 215 -7.32 15.37 14.07
C LYS A 215 -6.84 15.08 15.49
N ASN A 216 -6.75 13.80 15.85
CA ASN A 216 -6.23 13.32 17.13
C ASN A 216 -4.68 13.29 17.19
N GLY A 217 -3.99 13.66 16.11
CA GLY A 217 -2.53 13.65 16.04
C GLY A 217 -1.93 12.27 15.82
N HIS A 218 -2.72 11.30 15.37
CA HIS A 218 -2.25 9.97 15.00
C HIS A 218 -2.17 9.80 13.49
N SER A 219 -1.25 8.95 13.04
CA SER A 219 -1.08 8.61 11.61
C SER A 219 -1.62 7.22 11.34
N TYR A 220 -2.50 7.12 10.35
CA TYR A 220 -3.17 5.88 9.95
C TYR A 220 -2.64 5.44 8.60
N LEU A 221 -2.23 4.18 8.50
CA LEU A 221 -1.89 3.55 7.22
C LEU A 221 -3.16 3.02 6.55
N ILE A 222 -3.31 3.28 5.26
CA ILE A 222 -4.47 2.84 4.45
C ILE A 222 -4.01 2.14 3.18
N ASP A 223 -4.94 1.41 2.55
CA ASP A 223 -4.75 0.74 1.26
C ASP A 223 -3.52 -0.23 1.23
N PRO A 224 -3.42 -1.16 2.20
CA PRO A 224 -2.26 -2.04 2.31
C PRO A 224 -2.23 -3.14 1.24
N SER A 225 -1.02 -3.45 0.78
CA SER A 225 -0.68 -4.52 -0.17
C SER A 225 0.28 -5.53 0.48
N ILE A 226 -0.09 -6.05 1.65
CA ILE A 226 0.84 -6.71 2.58
C ILE A 226 1.54 -7.95 2.01
N SER A 227 2.77 -8.17 2.48
CA SER A 227 3.51 -9.43 2.34
C SER A 227 4.67 -9.46 3.34
N PHE A 228 5.26 -10.63 3.56
CA PHE A 228 6.58 -10.76 4.16
C PHE A 228 7.64 -10.44 3.11
N SER A 229 8.30 -9.30 3.25
CA SER A 229 9.30 -8.74 2.33
C SER A 229 10.38 -7.98 3.10
N HIS A 230 11.27 -7.28 2.41
CA HIS A 230 12.31 -6.46 3.01
C HIS A 230 11.74 -5.09 3.43
N PRO A 231 11.88 -4.64 4.70
CA PRO A 231 11.37 -3.35 5.17
C PRO A 231 11.82 -2.13 4.36
N GLU A 232 13.01 -2.20 3.76
CA GLU A 232 13.51 -1.13 2.90
C GLU A 232 12.65 -0.89 1.66
N GLN A 233 11.86 -1.88 1.22
CA GLN A 233 10.88 -1.70 0.15
C GLN A 233 9.86 -0.60 0.50
N ASP A 234 9.27 -0.67 1.69
CA ASP A 234 8.28 0.31 2.15
C ASP A 234 8.91 1.69 2.33
N LEU A 235 10.07 1.77 2.97
CA LEU A 235 10.72 3.06 3.25
C LEU A 235 11.25 3.73 1.97
N ALA A 236 11.74 2.95 1.01
CA ALA A 236 12.18 3.48 -0.28
C ALA A 236 10.98 3.95 -1.14
N MET A 237 9.84 3.27 -1.04
CA MET A 237 8.60 3.71 -1.67
C MET A 237 8.08 5.02 -1.02
N LEU A 238 8.15 5.11 0.30
CA LEU A 238 7.77 6.33 1.02
C LEU A 238 8.67 7.50 0.63
N ASN A 239 9.97 7.25 0.46
CA ASN A 239 10.92 8.25 -0.02
C ASN A 239 10.67 8.70 -1.48
N LEU A 240 10.09 7.84 -2.33
CA LEU A 240 9.88 8.13 -3.75
C LEU A 240 8.87 9.26 -4.00
N PHE A 241 7.78 9.31 -3.21
CA PHE A 241 6.66 10.24 -3.40
C PHE A 241 6.59 11.35 -2.34
N GLY A 242 7.74 11.66 -1.74
CA GLY A 242 7.85 12.68 -0.69
C GLY A 242 7.49 12.12 0.67
N SER A 243 8.53 11.79 1.46
CA SER A 243 8.39 11.30 2.83
C SER A 243 8.34 12.44 3.84
N PHE A 244 7.54 12.26 4.89
CA PHE A 244 7.59 13.09 6.11
C PHE A 244 8.73 12.70 7.06
N LEU A 245 9.29 11.50 6.86
CA LEU A 245 10.43 10.98 7.59
C LEU A 245 11.72 11.35 6.87
N ASN A 246 12.74 11.74 7.63
CA ASN A 246 14.08 11.94 7.11
C ASN A 246 14.86 10.60 7.06
N LEU A 247 16.03 10.62 6.42
CA LEU A 247 16.86 9.42 6.27
C LEU A 247 17.26 8.82 7.62
N GLU A 248 17.66 9.64 8.59
CA GLU A 248 18.08 9.18 9.91
C GLU A 248 16.96 8.40 10.63
N GLU A 249 15.73 8.90 10.57
CA GLU A 249 14.57 8.22 11.14
C GLU A 249 14.27 6.89 10.44
N MET A 250 14.36 6.85 9.10
CA MET A 250 14.21 5.60 8.35
C MET A 250 15.28 4.58 8.78
N GLN A 251 16.53 5.00 8.92
CA GLN A 251 17.62 4.14 9.39
C GLN A 251 17.40 3.66 10.83
N GLN A 252 16.89 4.52 11.72
CA GLN A 252 16.53 4.12 13.08
C GLN A 252 15.36 3.11 13.13
N ILE A 253 14.40 3.20 12.19
CA ILE A 253 13.34 2.21 12.06
C ILE A 253 13.92 0.87 11.61
N LEU A 254 14.77 0.85 10.58
CA LEU A 254 15.45 -0.35 10.09
C LEU A 254 16.33 -1.02 11.16
N ALA A 255 17.13 -0.22 11.88
CA ALA A 255 17.94 -0.70 12.99
C ALA A 255 17.06 -1.38 14.07
N SER A 256 15.89 -0.82 14.36
CA SER A 256 15.00 -1.37 15.39
C SER A 256 14.35 -2.71 15.04
N CYS A 257 14.34 -3.10 13.76
CA CYS A 257 13.89 -4.41 13.31
C CYS A 257 15.04 -5.35 12.89
N GLY A 258 16.29 -5.01 13.27
CA GLY A 258 17.44 -5.89 13.12
C GLY A 258 17.98 -5.98 11.69
N ILE A 259 17.81 -4.94 10.87
CA ILE A 259 18.61 -4.79 9.64
C ILE A 259 20.05 -4.49 10.07
N GLU A 260 21.01 -5.21 9.50
CA GLU A 260 22.41 -5.22 9.97
C GLU A 260 23.16 -3.93 9.64
N ASP A 261 22.90 -3.34 8.46
CA ASP A 261 23.64 -2.20 7.90
C ASP A 261 22.72 -1.03 7.47
N PRO A 262 21.81 -0.57 8.35
CA PRO A 262 20.81 0.44 8.00
C PRO A 262 21.44 1.76 7.51
N GLU A 263 22.67 2.08 7.90
CA GLU A 263 23.41 3.26 7.43
C GLU A 263 23.61 3.30 5.90
N HIS A 264 23.64 2.14 5.24
CA HIS A 264 23.78 2.02 3.79
C HIS A 264 22.45 2.12 3.03
N PHE A 265 21.32 2.24 3.75
CA PHE A 265 19.98 2.33 3.14
C PHE A 265 19.90 3.40 2.05
N LYS A 266 20.58 4.54 2.22
CA LYS A 266 20.60 5.64 1.24
C LYS A 266 21.00 5.17 -0.17
N ASP A 267 22.00 4.29 -0.26
CA ASP A 267 22.54 3.79 -1.52
C ASP A 267 21.67 2.66 -2.12
N ARG A 268 20.84 2.04 -1.28
CA ARG A 268 19.87 1.00 -1.66
C ARG A 268 18.51 1.55 -2.06
N ILE A 269 18.16 2.79 -1.72
CA ILE A 269 16.87 3.40 -2.08
C ILE A 269 16.55 3.22 -3.58
N PRO A 270 17.44 3.56 -4.54
CA PRO A 270 17.13 3.40 -5.96
C PRO A 270 16.84 1.95 -6.36
N PHE A 271 17.54 0.97 -5.77
CA PHE A 271 17.29 -0.45 -6.02
C PHE A 271 15.87 -0.85 -5.65
N TRP A 272 15.43 -0.48 -4.44
CA TRP A 272 14.08 -0.79 -3.96
C TRP A 272 13.00 -0.04 -4.75
N GLN A 273 13.30 1.17 -5.23
CA GLN A 273 12.38 1.99 -6.03
C GLN A 273 12.13 1.44 -7.45
N MET A 274 12.93 0.48 -7.95
CA MET A 274 12.67 -0.16 -9.24
C MET A 274 11.28 -0.80 -9.29
N TYR A 275 10.86 -1.48 -8.22
CA TYR A 275 9.55 -2.13 -8.17
C TYR A 275 8.36 -1.15 -8.25
N PRO A 276 8.22 -0.16 -7.34
CA PRO A 276 7.11 0.78 -7.41
C PRO A 276 7.11 1.59 -8.71
N ILE A 277 8.27 1.93 -9.27
CA ILE A 277 8.33 2.61 -10.58
C ILE A 277 7.79 1.72 -11.71
N LEU A 278 8.14 0.43 -11.74
CA LEU A 278 7.59 -0.51 -12.73
C LEU A 278 6.07 -0.68 -12.58
N VAL A 279 5.57 -0.71 -11.34
CA VAL A 279 4.12 -0.68 -11.07
C VAL A 279 3.49 0.59 -11.65
N HIS A 280 4.10 1.76 -11.43
CA HIS A 280 3.59 3.03 -11.95
C HIS A 280 3.66 3.12 -13.48
N ILE A 281 4.69 2.56 -14.11
CA ILE A 281 4.76 2.42 -15.58
C ILE A 281 3.53 1.64 -16.06
N ASN A 282 3.22 0.51 -15.43
CA ASN A 282 2.09 -0.33 -15.83
C ASN A 282 0.71 0.30 -15.57
N LEU A 283 0.57 1.13 -14.54
CA LEU A 283 -0.68 1.79 -14.18
C LEU A 283 -0.91 3.10 -14.93
N PHE A 284 0.13 3.90 -15.14
CA PHE A 284 0.03 5.30 -15.58
C PHE A 284 0.81 5.60 -16.87
N GLY A 285 1.55 4.62 -17.40
CA GLY A 285 2.23 4.71 -18.69
C GLY A 285 3.69 5.17 -18.61
N SER A 286 4.24 5.50 -19.77
CA SER A 286 5.69 5.68 -20.00
C SER A 286 6.30 6.95 -19.36
N SER A 287 5.51 7.82 -18.73
CA SER A 287 6.01 9.00 -18.02
C SER A 287 7.04 8.64 -16.94
N TYR A 288 6.87 7.48 -16.30
CA TYR A 288 7.77 6.94 -15.27
C TYR A 288 9.02 6.21 -15.82
N LEU A 289 9.11 5.98 -17.13
CA LEU A 289 10.27 5.30 -17.75
C LEU A 289 11.57 6.09 -17.56
N SER A 290 11.49 7.42 -17.59
CA SER A 290 12.63 8.29 -17.35
C SER A 290 13.25 8.08 -15.95
N SER A 291 12.40 7.88 -14.94
CA SER A 291 12.80 7.56 -13.56
C SER A 291 13.46 6.18 -13.46
N LEU A 292 12.89 5.16 -14.12
CA LEU A 292 13.50 3.83 -14.17
C LEU A 292 14.91 3.90 -14.77
N ARG A 293 15.07 4.57 -15.91
CA ARG A 293 16.37 4.72 -16.56
C ARG A 293 17.36 5.56 -15.74
N GLN A 294 16.88 6.50 -14.92
CA GLN A 294 17.74 7.24 -13.99
C GLN A 294 18.29 6.34 -12.89
N ILE A 295 17.47 5.45 -12.34
CA ILE A 295 17.92 4.44 -11.38
C ILE A 295 18.95 3.52 -12.03
N LEU A 296 18.70 3.06 -13.25
CA LEU A 296 19.65 2.21 -13.98
C LEU A 296 20.99 2.94 -14.21
N ARG A 297 20.97 4.23 -14.55
CA ARG A 297 22.18 5.06 -14.68
C ARG A 297 22.94 5.22 -13.38
N TYR A 298 22.23 5.37 -12.25
CA TYR A 298 22.85 5.39 -10.92
C TYR A 298 23.70 4.13 -10.68
N TYR A 299 23.25 2.98 -11.20
CA TYR A 299 23.98 1.71 -11.16
C TYR A 299 24.87 1.42 -12.39
N GLY A 300 25.20 2.46 -13.17
CA GLY A 300 26.13 2.37 -14.30
C GLY A 300 25.56 1.68 -15.54
N LYS A 301 24.24 1.66 -15.71
CA LYS A 301 23.55 1.15 -16.90
C LYS A 301 22.95 2.28 -17.72
N SER A 302 23.17 2.24 -19.03
CA SER A 302 22.59 3.13 -20.04
C SER A 302 21.55 2.40 -20.88
#